data_AF-A0A8H7VLH1-F1
#
_entry.id   AF-A0A8H7VLH1-F1
#
_cell.length_a   1.000
_cell.length_b   1.000
_cell.length_c   1.000
_cell.angle_alpha   90.00
_cell.angle_beta   90.00
_cell.angle_gamma   90.00
#
_symmetry.space_group_name_H-M   'P 1'
#
loop_
_entity.id
_entity.type
_entity.pdbx_description
1 polymer ?
#
loop_
_entity_poly.entity_id
_entity_poly.type
_entity_poly.pdbx_seq_one_letter_code
_entity_poly.pdbx_strand_id
1 'polypeptide(L)' 'MFFCFTFGFDNFKRRQGNRVWTCPNCSAPDVHYVKNNECFTFCFIPLIPCGSTKHLYECGTCGRVNVYAPPF' A
#
# COMPACT_ATOMS: atom_id res chain seq x y z
N MET A 1 20.88 9.21 -31.02
CA MET A 1 20.81 8.53 -29.70
C MET A 1 19.44 8.85 -29.11
N PHE A 2 18.49 7.92 -29.20
CA PHE A 2 17.17 8.09 -28.60
C PHE A 2 17.26 7.71 -27.12
N PHE A 3 17.13 8.69 -26.24
CA PHE A 3 16.89 8.41 -24.83
C PHE A 3 15.40 8.12 -24.67
N CYS A 4 15.05 6.84 -24.54
CA CYS A 4 13.70 6.45 -24.13
C CYS A 4 13.55 6.77 -22.63
N PHE A 5 13.17 8.00 -22.32
CA PHE A 5 12.79 8.38 -20.97
C PHE A 5 11.43 7.74 -20.65
N THR A 6 11.42 6.73 -19.79
CA THR A 6 10.17 6.17 -19.24
C THR A 6 9.74 7.04 -18.05
N PHE A 7 8.52 7.55 -18.08
CA PHE A 7 7.94 8.30 -16.97
C PHE A 7 6.57 7.72 -16.61
N GLY A 8 6.27 7.66 -15.31
CA GLY A 8 5.04 7.01 -14.82
C GLY A 8 4.73 7.32 -13.36
N PHE A 9 3.61 6.78 -12.89
CA PHE A 9 3.24 6.80 -11.48
C PHE A 9 3.21 5.36 -10.97
N ASP A 10 4.04 5.08 -9.97
CA ASP A 10 4.11 3.78 -9.32
C ASP A 10 3.50 3.84 -7.92
N ASN A 11 2.78 2.77 -7.56
CA ASN A 11 2.21 2.60 -6.23
C ASN A 11 3.18 1.86 -5.32
N PHE A 12 3.67 2.52 -4.29
CA PHE A 12 4.50 1.93 -3.24
C PHE A 12 3.65 1.59 -2.02
N LYS A 13 3.46 0.28 -1.81
CA LYS A 13 2.83 -0.25 -0.60
C LYS A 13 3.90 -0.53 0.45
N ARG A 14 3.74 0.02 1.66
CA ARG A 14 4.58 -0.29 2.82
C ARG A 14 3.72 -0.73 3.98
N ARG A 15 4.00 -1.91 4.52
CA ARG A 15 3.41 -2.35 5.80
C ARG A 15 3.94 -1.44 6.90
N GLN A 16 3.04 -0.88 7.71
CA GLN A 16 3.39 0.02 8.79
C GLN A 16 2.84 -0.53 10.12
N GLY A 17 3.74 -0.91 11.01
CA GLY A 17 3.40 -1.38 12.35
C GLY A 17 3.28 -2.90 12.46
N ASN A 18 3.34 -3.38 13.70
CA ASN A 18 3.29 -4.80 14.06
C ASN A 18 1.94 -5.19 14.70
N ARG A 19 0.93 -4.33 14.56
CA ARG A 19 -0.41 -4.57 15.10
C ARG A 19 -1.14 -5.46 14.11
N VAL A 20 -1.53 -6.63 14.59
CA VAL A 20 -2.23 -7.64 13.81
C VAL A 20 -3.66 -7.69 14.31
N TRP A 21 -4.63 -7.44 13.42
CA TRP A 21 -6.04 -7.54 13.74
C TRP A 21 -6.66 -8.78 13.13
N THR A 22 -7.78 -9.21 13.71
CA THR A 22 -8.59 -10.30 13.18
C THR A 22 -9.43 -9.79 12.02
N CYS A 23 -9.33 -10.45 10.87
CA CYS A 23 -10.14 -10.11 9.70
C CYS A 23 -11.62 -10.48 9.96
N PRO A 24 -12.58 -9.55 9.77
CA PRO A 24 -14.01 -9.86 9.92
C PRO A 24 -14.54 -10.82 8.83
N ASN A 25 -13.76 -11.05 7.77
CA ASN A 25 -14.16 -11.90 6.65
C ASN A 25 -13.69 -13.35 6.79
N CYS A 26 -12.43 -13.56 7.15
CA CYS A 26 -11.84 -14.90 7.25
C CYS A 26 -11.46 -15.29 8.69
N SER A 27 -11.72 -14.43 9.68
CA SER A 27 -11.36 -14.63 11.09
C SER A 27 -9.87 -14.86 11.37
N ALA A 28 -9.01 -14.69 10.37
CA ALA A 28 -7.57 -14.83 10.53
C ALA A 28 -6.99 -13.59 11.23
N PRO A 29 -6.13 -13.77 12.24
CA PRO A 29 -5.37 -12.68 12.86
C PRO A 29 -4.19 -12.34 11.96
N ASP A 30 -4.47 -11.71 10.82
CA ASP A 30 -3.46 -11.40 9.80
C ASP A 30 -3.81 -10.11 9.03
N VAL A 31 -4.54 -9.20 9.67
CA VAL A 31 -4.80 -7.86 9.12
C VAL A 31 -3.68 -6.93 9.54
N HIS A 32 -3.01 -6.33 8.58
CA HIS A 32 -1.91 -5.40 8.76
C HIS A 32 -2.30 -4.02 8.26
N TYR A 33 -1.72 -3.00 8.87
CA TYR A 33 -1.85 -1.64 8.39
C TYR A 33 -0.84 -1.37 7.28
N VAL A 34 -1.31 -0.81 6.17
CA VAL A 34 -0.55 -0.58 4.94
C VAL A 34 -0.68 0.87 4.52
N LYS A 35 0.46 1.54 4.32
CA LYS A 35 0.54 2.83 3.64
C LYS A 35 0.71 2.59 2.15
N ASN A 36 -0.23 3.07 1.35
CA ASN A 36 -0.07 3.11 -0.10
C ASN A 36 0.23 4.54 -0.55
N ASN A 37 1.40 4.71 -1.15
CA ASN A 37 1.90 6.00 -1.61
C ASN A 37 2.08 5.96 -3.14
N GLU A 38 1.58 6.99 -3.84
CA GLU A 38 1.81 7.16 -5.27
C GLU A 38 3.05 8.03 -5.48
N CYS A 39 4.08 7.47 -6.11
CA CYS A 39 5.34 8.14 -6.42
C CYS A 39 5.48 8.29 -7.94
N PHE A 40 5.84 9.48 -8.39
CA PHE A 40 6.24 9.70 -9.77
C PHE A 40 7.63 9.12 -10.01
N THR A 41 7.73 8.23 -10.98
CA THR A 41 8.97 7.59 -11.40
C THR A 41 9.43 8.16 -12.74
N PHE A 42 10.71 8.49 -12.83
CA PHE A 42 11.37 8.89 -14.07
C PHE A 42 12.61 8.03 -14.27
N CYS A 43 12.68 7.32 -15.41
CA CYS A 43 13.70 6.32 -15.68
C CYS A 43 13.89 5.33 -14.52
N PHE A 44 12.78 4.83 -13.96
CA PHE A 44 12.77 3.90 -12.82
C PHE A 44 13.30 4.48 -11.49
N ILE A 45 13.58 5.78 -11.42
CA ILE A 45 13.96 6.45 -10.19
C ILE A 45 12.73 7.16 -9.62
N PRO A 46 12.27 6.81 -8.39
CA PRO A 46 11.19 7.54 -7.74
C PRO A 46 11.69 8.93 -7.33
N LEU A 47 11.15 9.98 -7.97
CA LEU A 47 11.61 11.36 -7.76
C LEU A 47 10.76 12.10 -6.73
N ILE A 48 9.44 12.09 -6.91
CA ILE A 48 8.53 12.94 -6.12
C ILE A 48 7.32 12.10 -5.68
N PRO A 49 6.97 12.07 -4.38
CA PRO A 49 5.68 11.57 -3.95
C PRO A 49 4.61 12.55 -4.45
N CYS A 50 3.79 12.12 -5.41
CA CYS A 50 2.80 12.99 -6.04
C CYS A 50 1.39 12.82 -5.47
N GLY A 51 1.14 11.74 -4.72
CA GLY A 51 -0.18 11.44 -4.18
C GLY A 51 -0.28 11.59 -2.67
N SER A 52 -1.52 11.72 -2.20
CA SER A 52 -1.85 11.58 -0.78
C SER A 52 -1.60 10.14 -0.32
N THR A 53 -0.96 9.98 0.83
CA THR A 53 -0.70 8.67 1.43
C THR A 53 -2.02 8.05 1.87
N LYS A 54 -2.47 6.99 1.18
CA LYS A 54 -3.67 6.27 1.55
C LYS A 54 -3.35 5.26 2.64
N HIS A 55 -4.09 5.35 3.74
CA HIS A 55 -3.99 4.43 4.87
C HIS A 55 -5.03 3.33 4.69
N LEU A 56 -4.56 2.09 4.52
CA LEU A 56 -5.39 0.93 4.23
C LEU A 56 -5.12 -0.14 5.29
N TYR A 57 -6.11 -0.99 5.56
CA TYR A 57 -5.89 -2.24 6.28
C TYR A 57 -6.05 -3.39 5.29
N GLU A 58 -5.08 -4.29 5.28
CA GLU A 58 -5.02 -5.41 4.34
C GLU A 58 -4.86 -6.72 5.10
N CYS A 59 -5.70 -7.70 4.79
CA CYS A 59 -5.54 -9.05 5.32
C CYS A 59 -4.56 -9.84 4.46
N GLY A 60 -3.46 -10.34 5.04
CA GLY A 60 -2.48 -11.16 4.35
C GLY A 60 -3.02 -12.53 3.92
N THR A 61 -3.99 -13.06 4.65
CA THR A 61 -4.56 -14.40 4.41
C THR A 61 -5.58 -14.40 3.27
N CYS A 62 -6.50 -13.43 3.24
CA CYS A 62 -7.55 -13.39 2.21
C CYS A 62 -7.32 -12.31 1.13
N GLY A 63 -6.28 -11.49 1.24
CA GLY A 63 -5.95 -10.44 0.27
C GLY A 63 -6.93 -9.25 0.25
N ARG A 64 -7.86 -9.18 1.21
CA ARG A 64 -8.86 -8.11 1.27
C ARG A 64 -8.22 -6.81 1.71
N VAL A 65 -8.35 -5.78 0.88
CA VAL A 65 -7.89 -4.41 1.14
C VAL A 65 -9.06 -3.57 1.67
N ASN A 66 -8.79 -2.52 2.45
CA ASN A 66 -9.80 -1.68 3.12
C ASN A 66 -10.65 -2.42 4.14
N VAL A 67 -10.03 -3.33 4.90
CA VAL A 67 -10.69 -3.87 6.09
C VAL A 67 -10.98 -2.68 7.04
N TYR A 68 -12.21 -2.55 7.54
CA TYR A 68 -12.49 -1.51 8.53
C TYR A 68 -11.58 -1.71 9.74
N ALA A 69 -11.07 -0.61 10.30
CA ALA A 69 -10.43 -0.68 11.61
C ALA A 69 -11.43 -1.32 12.57
N PRO A 70 -11.07 -2.40 13.30
CA PRO A 70 -12.00 -3.01 14.23
C PRO A 70 -12.45 -1.95 15.24
N PRO A 71 -13.76 -1.83 15.51
CA PRO A 71 -14.23 -0.98 16.59
C PRO A 71 -13.63 -1.54 17.88
N PHE A 72 -12.92 -0.70 18.61
CA PHE A 72 -12.36 -1.04 19.92
C PHE A 72 -13.46 -1.48 20.89
#